data_AF-A0A511Z2X8-F1
#
_entry.id   AF-A0A511Z2X8-F1
#
_cell.length_a   1.000
_cell.length_b   1.000
_cell.length_c   1.000
_cell.angle_alpha   90.00
_cell.angle_beta   90.00
_cell.angle_gamma   90.00
#
_symmetry.space_group_name_H-M   'P 1'
#
loop_
_entity.id
_entity.type
_entity.pdbx_description
1 polymer ?
#
loop_
_entity_poly.entity_id
_entity_poly.type
_entity_poly.pdbx_seq_one_letter_code
_entity_poly.pdbx_strand_id
1 'polypeptide(L)'
;MKKLFMILLMALIVSALAACSGDDKGDAADSTDADVTEQTDGTSGDEPNSAVLDNEYFKNVVDILKAEGYELTNFTDGDTDFFTDTQSSFAVQVNGEDMLTLQVFEMDPDSEHLKNAAETGMGQAEFEGEVAEIPVLVIDNHYFFLAEGHPDQEDIYKLLQEKLK
;
A
#
# COMPACT_ATOMS: atom_id res chain seq x y z
N MET A 1 -34.48 20.77 -17.81
CA MET A 1 -33.50 21.88 -17.78
C MET A 1 -32.33 21.56 -16.84
N LYS A 2 -31.67 20.41 -17.01
CA LYS A 2 -30.54 19.98 -16.16
C LYS A 2 -29.37 19.41 -16.98
N LYS A 3 -29.54 19.33 -18.31
CA LYS A 3 -28.58 18.80 -19.28
C LYS A 3 -27.80 19.89 -20.03
N LEU A 4 -28.07 21.17 -19.74
CA LEU A 4 -27.39 22.32 -20.34
C LEU A 4 -26.24 22.86 -19.46
N PHE A 5 -26.14 22.42 -18.20
CA PHE A 5 -25.11 22.89 -17.27
C PHE A 5 -23.77 22.15 -17.41
N MET A 6 -23.78 20.96 -18.03
CA MET A 6 -22.60 20.09 -18.10
C MET A 6 -21.65 20.43 -19.25
N ILE A 7 -22.10 21.20 -20.25
CA ILE A 7 -21.28 21.61 -21.39
C ILE A 7 -20.50 22.91 -21.09
N LEU A 8 -20.95 23.71 -20.13
CA LEU A 8 -20.29 24.98 -19.76
C LEU A 8 -19.05 24.77 -18.86
N LEU A 9 -19.00 23.70 -18.08
CA LEU A 9 -17.92 23.46 -17.11
C LEU A 9 -16.64 22.88 -17.75
N MET A 10 -16.77 22.23 -18.92
CA MET A 10 -15.66 21.54 -19.60
C MET A 10 -14.80 22.46 -20.48
N ALA A 11 -15.18 23.73 -20.63
CA ALA A 11 -14.49 24.72 -21.48
C ALA A 11 -13.49 25.63 -20.72
N LEU A 12 -13.30 25.44 -19.41
CA LEU A 12 -12.56 26.38 -18.55
C LEU A 12 -11.15 25.93 -18.10
N ILE A 13 -10.68 24.74 -18.50
CA ILE A 13 -9.43 24.17 -17.94
C ILE A 13 -8.21 24.28 -18.89
N VAL A 14 -8.31 24.96 -20.05
CA VAL A 14 -7.23 24.96 -21.07
C VAL A 14 -6.50 26.31 -21.20
N SER A 15 -6.50 27.16 -20.17
CA SER A 15 -5.86 28.48 -20.28
C SER A 15 -5.21 28.96 -18.99
N ALA A 16 -4.16 28.26 -18.53
CA ALA A 16 -3.27 28.76 -17.48
C ALA A 16 -1.78 28.38 -17.65
N LEU A 17 -1.32 28.08 -18.87
CA LEU A 17 0.12 27.97 -19.18
C LEU A 17 0.50 28.89 -20.34
N ALA A 18 0.40 30.20 -20.14
CA ALA A 18 1.15 31.22 -20.89
C ALA A 18 0.85 32.62 -20.34
N ALA A 19 1.46 33.00 -19.22
CA ALA A 19 1.57 34.40 -18.80
C ALA A 19 2.62 34.57 -17.69
N CYS A 20 3.90 34.46 -18.06
CA CYS A 20 4.96 35.21 -17.39
C CYS A 20 5.97 35.64 -18.44
N SER A 21 5.61 36.69 -19.20
CA SER A 21 6.53 37.39 -20.09
C SER A 21 6.86 38.76 -19.50
N GLY A 22 8.16 39.02 -19.39
CA GLY A 22 8.79 40.35 -19.27
C GLY A 22 9.03 40.79 -17.83
N ASP A 23 10.19 41.30 -17.42
CA ASP A 23 11.53 41.59 -17.98
C ASP A 23 12.35 41.98 -16.70
N ASP A 24 13.68 41.89 -16.53
CA ASP A 24 14.80 42.28 -17.39
C ASP A 24 16.14 41.93 -16.64
N LYS A 25 17.20 41.69 -17.42
CA LYS A 25 18.66 41.87 -17.14
C LYS A 25 19.43 41.00 -16.14
N GLY A 26 20.43 40.28 -16.67
CA GLY A 26 21.68 39.99 -15.93
C GLY A 26 22.60 38.91 -16.50
N ASP A 27 23.28 39.22 -17.61
CA ASP A 27 24.60 38.70 -18.03
C ASP A 27 24.85 37.23 -18.43
N ALA A 28 25.84 37.11 -19.32
CA ALA A 28 26.17 35.98 -20.19
C ALA A 28 27.13 34.94 -19.60
N ALA A 29 27.05 33.71 -20.12
CA ALA A 29 28.16 32.83 -20.60
C ALA A 29 27.60 31.40 -20.73
N ASP A 30 27.33 30.92 -21.95
CA ASP A 30 28.21 30.04 -22.74
C ASP A 30 28.53 28.70 -22.06
N SER A 31 27.85 27.63 -22.52
CA SER A 31 28.42 26.30 -22.81
C SER A 31 27.32 25.36 -23.36
N THR A 32 27.54 24.92 -24.60
CA THR A 32 27.21 23.64 -25.25
C THR A 32 26.92 22.51 -24.24
N ASP A 33 25.88 21.66 -24.39
CA ASP A 33 25.70 20.66 -25.43
C ASP A 33 24.26 20.11 -25.41
N ALA A 34 23.78 19.64 -26.55
CA ALA A 34 22.51 18.95 -26.68
C ALA A 34 22.71 17.45 -26.45
N ASP A 35 22.05 16.87 -25.44
CA ASP A 35 21.65 15.47 -25.49
C ASP A 35 20.26 15.34 -24.87
N VAL A 36 19.29 15.12 -25.76
CA VAL A 36 17.98 14.59 -25.43
C VAL A 36 18.17 13.09 -25.34
N THR A 37 18.19 12.57 -24.12
CA THR A 37 17.86 11.18 -23.87
C THR A 37 16.67 11.13 -22.92
N GLU A 38 15.57 10.63 -23.49
CA GLU A 38 14.38 10.16 -22.81
C GLU A 38 14.78 9.30 -21.61
N GLN A 39 14.42 9.73 -20.40
CA GLN A 39 14.40 8.83 -19.26
C GLN A 39 13.01 8.19 -19.21
N THR A 40 12.83 7.18 -20.05
CA THR A 40 11.79 6.15 -19.93
C THR A 40 11.86 5.49 -18.56
N ASP A 41 10.68 5.30 -17.98
CA ASP A 41 10.30 4.26 -17.01
C ASP A 41 11.39 3.72 -16.10
N GLY A 42 11.46 4.31 -14.91
CA GLY A 42 11.86 3.58 -13.72
C GLY A 42 10.61 3.10 -13.01
N THR A 43 9.93 2.08 -13.54
CA THR A 43 9.23 1.13 -12.66
C THR A 43 10.31 0.58 -11.74
N SER A 44 10.48 1.20 -10.59
CA SER A 44 11.14 0.58 -9.45
C SER A 44 10.24 -0.58 -9.05
N GLY A 45 10.38 -1.69 -9.77
CA GLY A 45 10.10 -2.99 -9.19
C GLY A 45 11.13 -3.14 -8.08
N ASP A 46 10.81 -2.59 -6.90
CA ASP A 46 11.46 -2.98 -5.67
C ASP A 46 11.16 -4.47 -5.52
N GLU A 47 12.08 -5.29 -6.05
CA GLU A 47 12.06 -6.71 -5.81
C GLU A 47 12.07 -6.89 -4.29
N PRO A 48 11.17 -7.74 -3.75
CA PRO A 48 11.09 -7.94 -2.32
C PRO A 48 12.48 -8.32 -1.79
N ASN A 49 12.92 -7.65 -0.73
CA ASN A 49 14.15 -8.05 -0.08
C ASN A 49 14.02 -9.52 0.34
N SER A 50 14.86 -10.39 -0.22
CA SER A 50 14.67 -11.85 -0.24
C SER A 50 14.39 -12.46 1.14
N ALA A 51 14.89 -11.87 2.22
CA ALA A 51 14.68 -12.36 3.58
C ALA A 51 13.24 -12.18 4.09
N VAL A 52 12.55 -11.11 3.69
CA VAL A 52 11.19 -10.77 4.16
C VAL A 52 10.16 -11.79 3.64
N LEU A 53 10.40 -12.34 2.45
CA LEU A 53 9.52 -13.33 1.80
C LEU A 53 10.07 -14.75 1.86
N ASP A 54 10.93 -15.10 2.82
CA ASP A 54 11.35 -16.50 3.00
C ASP A 54 10.16 -17.41 3.36
N ASN A 55 9.09 -16.85 3.93
CA ASN A 55 7.82 -17.53 4.15
C ASN A 55 7.03 -17.68 2.83
N GLU A 56 6.76 -18.94 2.44
CA GLU A 56 6.01 -19.27 1.22
C GLU A 56 4.57 -18.76 1.24
N TYR A 57 3.94 -18.64 2.41
CA TYR A 57 2.61 -18.05 2.53
C TYR A 57 2.64 -16.56 2.19
N PHE A 58 3.65 -15.81 2.65
CA PHE A 58 3.82 -14.39 2.32
C PHE A 58 4.07 -14.19 0.82
N LYS A 59 4.89 -15.06 0.20
CA LYS A 59 5.07 -15.06 -1.26
C LYS A 59 3.73 -15.23 -1.99
N ASN A 60 2.91 -16.20 -1.55
CA ASN A 60 1.61 -16.45 -2.16
C ASN A 60 0.66 -15.24 -2.04
N VAL A 61 0.64 -14.55 -0.89
CA VAL A 61 -0.13 -13.30 -0.72
C VAL A 61 0.31 -12.24 -1.73
N VAL A 62 1.62 -12.03 -1.86
CA VAL A 62 2.22 -11.07 -2.82
C VAL A 62 1.86 -11.43 -4.26
N ASP A 63 1.93 -12.71 -4.62
CA ASP A 63 1.61 -13.19 -5.95
C ASP A 63 0.13 -12.99 -6.31
N ILE A 64 -0.78 -13.25 -5.36
CA ILE A 64 -2.22 -13.00 -5.54
C ILE A 64 -2.49 -11.52 -5.81
N LEU A 65 -1.92 -10.63 -5.01
CA LEU A 65 -2.11 -9.19 -5.15
C LEU A 65 -1.53 -8.67 -6.48
N LYS A 66 -0.31 -9.08 -6.84
CA LYS A 66 0.29 -8.71 -8.13
C LYS A 66 -0.53 -9.24 -9.32
N ALA A 67 -1.05 -10.47 -9.22
CA ALA A 67 -1.87 -11.06 -10.27
C ALA A 67 -3.19 -10.32 -10.50
N GLU A 68 -3.75 -9.69 -9.46
CA GLU A 68 -4.95 -8.85 -9.56
C GLU A 68 -4.62 -7.38 -9.96
N GLY A 69 -3.34 -7.06 -10.15
CA GLY A 69 -2.90 -5.76 -10.68
C GLY A 69 -2.57 -4.71 -9.62
N TYR A 70 -2.45 -5.08 -8.35
CA TYR A 70 -1.96 -4.18 -7.31
C TYR A 70 -0.46 -3.92 -7.46
N GLU A 71 -0.06 -2.66 -7.32
CA GLU A 71 1.35 -2.28 -7.23
C GLU A 71 1.84 -2.51 -5.80
N LEU A 72 2.90 -3.29 -5.64
CA LEU A 72 3.48 -3.62 -4.34
C LEU A 72 4.92 -3.14 -4.26
N THR A 73 5.22 -2.26 -3.31
CA THR A 73 6.52 -1.62 -3.11
C THR A 73 6.91 -1.61 -1.63
N ASN A 74 8.14 -1.20 -1.32
CA ASN A 74 8.61 -0.99 0.07
C ASN A 74 8.34 -2.17 1.03
N PHE A 75 8.79 -3.37 0.65
CA PHE A 75 8.70 -4.55 1.50
C PHE A 75 9.60 -4.40 2.73
N THR A 76 9.03 -4.56 3.92
CA THR A 76 9.75 -4.56 5.19
C THR A 76 9.36 -5.74 6.06
N ASP A 77 10.23 -6.09 7.01
CA ASP A 77 9.82 -6.92 8.13
C ASP A 77 8.67 -6.22 8.88
N GLY A 78 7.69 -6.99 9.34
CA GLY A 78 6.62 -6.48 10.17
C GLY A 78 7.06 -6.38 11.64
N ASP A 79 6.27 -5.66 12.44
CA ASP A 79 6.48 -5.60 13.88
C ASP A 79 5.84 -6.81 14.56
N THR A 80 6.63 -7.84 14.88
CA THR A 80 6.12 -9.05 15.55
C THR A 80 5.60 -8.80 16.96
N ASP A 81 5.94 -7.67 17.57
CA ASP A 81 5.49 -7.33 18.92
C ASP A 81 4.12 -6.62 18.89
N PHE A 82 3.64 -6.21 17.71
CA PHE A 82 2.39 -5.46 17.56
C PHE A 82 1.17 -6.30 17.97
N PHE A 83 1.07 -7.55 17.50
CA PHE A 83 0.04 -8.51 17.94
C PHE A 83 0.67 -9.60 18.80
N THR A 84 0.01 -9.90 19.93
CA THR A 84 0.46 -10.96 20.84
C THR A 84 0.45 -12.33 20.14
N ASP A 85 1.47 -13.16 20.40
CA ASP A 85 1.67 -14.50 19.82
C ASP A 85 1.99 -14.55 18.32
N THR A 86 2.51 -13.46 17.75
CA THR A 86 3.02 -13.45 16.37
C THR A 86 4.36 -14.20 16.27
N GLN A 87 4.50 -15.10 15.28
CA GLN A 87 5.74 -15.81 14.97
C GLN A 87 6.59 -15.10 13.92
N SER A 88 5.94 -14.57 12.89
CA SER A 88 6.59 -13.82 11.82
C SER A 88 5.62 -12.80 11.22
N SER A 89 6.14 -11.74 10.62
CA SER A 89 5.29 -10.75 9.94
C SER A 89 6.05 -10.02 8.84
N PHE A 90 5.30 -9.50 7.86
CA PHE A 90 5.83 -8.57 6.86
C PHE A 90 4.85 -7.42 6.61
N ALA A 91 5.39 -6.31 6.13
CA ALA A 91 4.61 -5.18 5.65
C ALA A 91 4.97 -4.84 4.21
N VAL A 92 3.99 -4.36 3.45
CA VAL A 92 4.15 -3.93 2.06
C VAL A 92 3.27 -2.73 1.76
N GLN A 93 3.79 -1.78 1.00
CA GLN A 93 3.01 -0.67 0.48
C GLN A 93 2.18 -1.15 -0.71
N VAL A 94 0.90 -0.78 -0.74
CA VAL A 94 -0.02 -1.11 -1.84
C VAL A 94 -0.41 0.17 -2.56
N ASN A 95 -0.30 0.20 -3.89
CA ASN A 95 -0.73 1.31 -4.75
C ASN A 95 -0.22 2.69 -4.32
N GLY A 96 1.00 2.77 -3.76
CA GLY A 96 1.62 4.03 -3.34
C GLY A 96 1.16 4.57 -1.98
N GLU A 97 0.35 3.82 -1.21
CA GLU A 97 -0.11 4.22 0.13
C GLU A 97 0.92 3.87 1.22
N ASP A 98 1.90 4.75 1.47
CA ASP A 98 3.05 4.49 2.36
C ASP A 98 2.70 4.46 3.85
N MET A 99 1.68 5.21 4.28
CA MET A 99 1.22 5.25 5.67
C MET A 99 0.13 4.22 5.99
N LEU A 100 -0.39 3.52 4.99
CA LEU A 100 -1.49 2.56 5.11
C LEU A 100 -1.04 1.21 4.56
N THR A 101 0.12 0.71 5.00
CA THR A 101 0.67 -0.55 4.48
C THR A 101 -0.22 -1.75 4.81
N LEU A 102 -0.18 -2.76 3.93
CA LEU A 102 -0.68 -4.09 4.25
C LEU A 102 0.34 -4.78 5.14
N GLN A 103 -0.12 -5.23 6.29
CA GLN A 103 0.66 -6.01 7.24
C GLN A 103 0.05 -7.39 7.39
N VAL A 104 0.90 -8.42 7.30
CA VAL A 104 0.49 -9.82 7.45
C VAL A 104 1.29 -10.41 8.60
N PHE A 105 0.60 -11.04 9.53
CA PHE A 105 1.17 -11.64 10.74
C PHE A 105 0.84 -13.13 10.74
N GLU A 106 1.86 -13.98 10.81
CA GLU A 106 1.71 -15.40 11.11
C GLU A 106 1.58 -15.57 12.62
N MET A 107 0.42 -16.01 13.08
CA MET A 107 0.11 -16.23 14.48
C MET A 107 0.45 -17.65 14.91
N ASP A 108 0.75 -17.85 16.19
CA ASP A 108 0.80 -19.17 16.78
C ASP A 108 -0.56 -19.90 16.57
N PRO A 109 -0.59 -21.05 15.88
CA PRO A 109 -1.83 -21.78 15.61
C PRO A 109 -2.56 -22.24 16.87
N ASP A 110 -1.87 -22.35 18.00
CA ASP A 110 -2.47 -22.72 19.29
C ASP A 110 -2.93 -21.50 20.12
N SER A 111 -2.66 -20.26 19.66
CA SER A 111 -2.99 -19.02 20.36
C SER A 111 -4.50 -18.89 20.64
N GLU A 112 -4.83 -18.52 21.88
CA GLU A 112 -6.21 -18.15 22.25
C GLU A 112 -6.62 -16.82 21.61
N HIS A 113 -5.68 -15.92 21.33
CA HIS A 113 -5.95 -14.66 20.63
C HIS A 113 -6.37 -14.93 19.18
N LEU A 114 -5.69 -15.86 18.49
CA LEU A 114 -6.07 -16.31 17.14
C LEU A 114 -7.50 -16.88 17.10
N LYS A 115 -7.82 -17.76 18.06
CA LYS A 115 -9.18 -18.34 18.16
C LYS A 115 -10.23 -17.26 18.39
N ASN A 116 -9.95 -16.30 19.27
CA ASN A 116 -10.87 -15.20 19.53
C ASN A 116 -11.07 -14.33 18.28
N ALA A 117 -9.99 -13.93 17.61
CA ALA A 117 -10.05 -13.10 16.40
C ALA A 117 -10.78 -13.82 15.25
N ALA A 118 -10.65 -15.14 15.13
CA ALA A 118 -11.40 -15.91 14.14
C ALA A 118 -12.93 -15.86 14.36
N GLU A 119 -13.38 -15.67 15.60
CA GLU A 119 -14.80 -15.51 15.96
C GLU A 119 -15.28 -14.06 15.89
N THR A 120 -14.44 -13.10 16.28
CA THR A 120 -14.82 -11.70 16.47
C THR A 120 -14.40 -10.77 15.33
N GLY A 121 -13.37 -11.14 14.57
CA GLY A 121 -12.68 -10.26 13.62
C GLY A 121 -11.76 -9.24 14.29
N MET A 122 -11.43 -9.40 15.58
CA MET A 122 -10.64 -8.44 16.35
C MET A 122 -9.36 -9.10 16.89
N GLY A 123 -8.20 -8.57 16.48
CA GLY A 123 -6.89 -8.96 16.98
C GLY A 123 -6.48 -8.12 18.19
N GLN A 124 -5.82 -8.73 19.16
CA GLN A 124 -5.33 -8.04 20.35
C GLN A 124 -3.92 -7.49 20.11
N ALA A 125 -3.81 -6.16 20.04
CA ALA A 125 -2.54 -5.46 19.92
C ALA A 125 -2.08 -4.91 21.27
N GLU A 126 -0.78 -4.89 21.51
CA GLU A 126 -0.18 -4.28 22.70
C GLU A 126 0.74 -3.13 22.29
N PHE A 127 0.48 -1.93 22.80
CA PHE A 127 1.29 -0.74 22.53
C PHE A 127 1.52 0.04 23.82
N GLU A 128 2.79 0.28 24.17
CA GLU A 128 3.20 1.02 25.38
C GLU A 128 2.58 0.48 26.69
N GLY A 129 2.26 -0.82 26.73
CA GLY A 129 1.62 -1.47 27.88
C GLY A 129 0.11 -1.29 27.96
N GLU A 130 -0.51 -0.69 26.94
CA GLU A 130 -1.95 -0.67 26.73
C GLU A 130 -2.35 -1.78 25.74
N VAL A 131 -3.46 -2.45 26.04
CA VAL A 131 -4.04 -3.49 25.18
C VAL A 131 -5.21 -2.88 24.41
N ALA A 132 -5.18 -3.04 23.09
CA ALA A 132 -6.23 -2.59 22.18
C ALA A 132 -6.75 -3.75 21.32
N GLU A 133 -8.03 -3.69 20.95
CA GLU A 133 -8.62 -4.60 19.97
C GLU A 133 -8.68 -3.89 18.61
N ILE A 134 -8.04 -4.48 17.61
CA ILE A 134 -7.90 -3.93 16.26
C ILE A 134 -8.61 -4.84 15.26
N PRO A 135 -9.42 -4.31 14.34
CA PRO A 135 -10.02 -5.10 13.28
C PRO A 135 -8.96 -5.77 12.40
N VAL A 136 -9.06 -7.07 12.23
CA VAL A 136 -8.18 -7.86 11.38
C VAL A 136 -9.01 -8.80 10.51
N LEU A 137 -8.50 -9.10 9.33
CA LEU A 137 -8.97 -10.25 8.57
C LEU A 137 -8.20 -11.49 9.02
N VAL A 138 -8.91 -12.51 9.49
CA VAL A 138 -8.32 -13.80 9.85
C VAL A 138 -8.54 -14.84 8.74
N ILE A 139 -7.45 -15.44 8.26
CA ILE A 139 -7.45 -16.58 7.35
C ILE A 139 -6.41 -17.58 7.86
N ASP A 140 -6.84 -18.82 8.12
CA ASP A 140 -6.04 -19.84 8.80
C ASP A 140 -5.40 -19.30 10.09
N ASN A 141 -4.08 -19.38 10.22
CA ASN A 141 -3.32 -18.82 11.33
C ASN A 141 -2.71 -17.44 11.02
N HIS A 142 -3.29 -16.68 10.10
CA HIS A 142 -2.75 -15.38 9.71
C HIS A 142 -3.73 -14.23 9.99
N TYR A 143 -3.18 -13.13 10.50
CA TYR A 143 -3.87 -11.84 10.51
C TYR A 143 -3.43 -11.01 9.32
N PHE A 144 -4.40 -10.38 8.68
CA PHE A 144 -4.21 -9.34 7.69
C PHE A 144 -4.74 -8.04 8.26
N PHE A 145 -3.86 -7.05 8.35
CA PHE A 145 -4.17 -5.73 8.84
C PHE A 145 -3.83 -4.69 7.78
N LEU A 146 -4.82 -3.91 7.42
CA LEU A 146 -4.71 -2.72 6.59
C LEU A 146 -5.40 -1.60 7.38
N ALA A 147 -4.72 -0.48 7.58
CA ALA A 147 -5.26 0.61 8.38
C ALA A 147 -6.55 1.20 7.76
N GLU A 148 -7.47 1.64 8.62
CA GLU A 148 -8.71 2.29 8.19
C GLU A 148 -8.41 3.50 7.30
N GLY A 149 -9.15 3.64 6.20
CA GLY A 149 -8.99 4.73 5.25
C GLY A 149 -8.17 4.39 4.01
N HIS A 150 -7.56 3.20 3.93
CA HIS A 150 -6.93 2.77 2.68
C HIS A 150 -7.99 2.61 1.58
N PRO A 151 -7.80 3.23 0.39
CA PRO A 151 -8.80 3.21 -0.68
C PRO A 151 -9.21 1.82 -1.16
N ASP A 152 -8.33 0.83 -1.05
CA ASP A 152 -8.51 -0.52 -1.58
C ASP A 152 -8.80 -1.57 -0.49
N GLN A 153 -9.05 -1.15 0.76
CA GLN A 153 -9.15 -2.07 1.90
C GLN A 153 -10.20 -3.16 1.70
N GLU A 154 -11.43 -2.77 1.35
CA GLU A 154 -12.54 -3.71 1.18
C GLU A 154 -12.26 -4.70 0.05
N ASP A 155 -11.70 -4.21 -1.07
CA ASP A 155 -11.41 -5.02 -2.25
C ASP A 155 -10.27 -6.01 -1.99
N ILE A 156 -9.19 -5.57 -1.33
CA ILE A 156 -8.07 -6.43 -0.93
C ILE A 156 -8.54 -7.52 0.04
N TYR A 157 -9.28 -7.15 1.09
CA TYR A 157 -9.77 -8.14 2.06
C TYR A 157 -10.70 -9.16 1.41
N LYS A 158 -11.57 -8.72 0.51
CA LYS A 158 -12.44 -9.62 -0.24
C LYS A 158 -11.64 -10.56 -1.14
N LEU A 159 -10.68 -10.03 -1.90
CA LEU A 159 -9.80 -10.82 -2.77
C LEU A 159 -9.08 -11.91 -1.97
N LEU A 160 -8.46 -11.54 -0.85
CA LEU A 160 -7.70 -12.48 -0.02
C LEU A 160 -8.62 -13.55 0.57
N GLN A 161 -9.82 -13.19 1.05
CA GLN A 161 -10.81 -14.17 1.49
C GLN A 161 -11.23 -15.15 0.40
N GLU A 162 -11.35 -14.70 -0.85
CA GLU A 162 -11.76 -15.56 -1.97
C GLU A 162 -10.64 -16.47 -2.48
N LYS A 163 -9.37 -16.07 -2.32
CA LYS A 163 -8.21 -16.76 -2.90
C LYS A 163 -7.43 -17.61 -1.90
N LEU A 164 -7.54 -17.33 -0.60
CA LEU A 164 -6.77 -17.99 0.46
C LEU A 164 -7.60 -18.89 1.39
N LYS A 165 -8.94 -18.76 1.41
CA LYS A 165 -9.83 -19.71 2.12
C LYS A 165 -10.15 -20.93 1.25
#